data_AF-A0A7X4CM40-F1
#
_entry.id   AF-A0A7X4CM40-F1
#
_cell.length_a   1.000
_cell.length_b   1.000
_cell.length_c   1.000
_cell.angle_alpha   90.00
_cell.angle_beta   90.00
_cell.angle_gamma   90.00
#
_symmetry.space_group_name_H-M   'P 1'
#
loop_
_entity.id
_entity.type
_entity.pdbx_description
1 polymer ?
#
loop_
_entity_poly.entity_id
_entity_poly.type
_entity_poly.pdbx_seq_one_letter_code
_entity_poly.pdbx_strand_id
1 'polypeptide(L)' 'MLKKHLTYDGIALLSEPNRKNASGFFIELRENGFTFEKSTCSISLDNRKSQINLYTIRWVT' A
#
# COMPACT_ATOMS: atom_id res chain seq x y z
N MET A 1 -7.32 -12.72 -5.23
CA MET A 1 -7.54 -11.33 -5.72
C MET A 1 -8.07 -10.50 -4.56
N LEU A 2 -7.40 -9.39 -4.24
CA LEU A 2 -7.72 -8.49 -3.12
C LEU A 2 -9.22 -8.13 -3.03
N LYS A 3 -9.91 -8.00 -4.18
CA LYS A 3 -11.35 -7.76 -4.29
C LYS A 3 -12.24 -8.73 -3.50
N LYS A 4 -11.86 -10.01 -3.40
CA LYS A 4 -12.66 -11.02 -2.69
C LYS A 4 -12.63 -10.88 -1.16
N HIS A 5 -11.71 -10.06 -0.65
CA HIS A 5 -11.47 -9.90 0.78
C HIS A 5 -11.79 -8.49 1.29
N LEU A 6 -12.23 -7.59 0.40
CA LEU A 6 -12.65 -6.24 0.76
C LEU A 6 -14.16 -6.13 0.63
N THR A 7 -14.78 -5.51 1.64
CA THR A 7 -16.14 -4.97 1.51
C THR A 7 -16.13 -3.80 0.53
N TYR A 8 -17.32 -3.33 0.12
CA TYR A 8 -17.45 -2.18 -0.78
C TYR A 8 -16.63 -0.96 -0.32
N ASP A 9 -16.70 -0.62 0.97
CA ASP A 9 -15.89 0.45 1.58
C ASP A 9 -14.60 -0.07 2.26
N GLY A 10 -14.20 -1.30 1.95
CA GLY A 10 -13.06 -1.96 2.55
C GLY A 10 -11.75 -1.26 2.19
N ILE A 11 -10.87 -1.11 3.18
CA ILE A 11 -9.53 -0.54 3.00
C ILE A 11 -8.50 -1.64 3.22
N ALA A 12 -7.58 -1.81 2.26
CA ALA A 12 -6.38 -2.58 2.49
C ALA A 12 -5.23 -1.66 2.90
N LEU A 13 -4.49 -2.06 3.94
CA LEU A 13 -3.29 -1.37 4.39
C LEU A 13 -2.07 -2.24 4.09
N LEU A 14 -1.11 -1.69 3.37
CA LEU A 14 0.17 -2.34 3.11
C LEU A 14 1.31 -1.49 3.65
N SER A 15 2.21 -2.12 4.40
CA SER A 15 3.50 -1.54 4.75
C SER A 15 4.58 -2.22 3.93
N GLU A 16 5.44 -1.43 3.28
CA GLU A 16 6.54 -1.96 2.50
C GLU A 16 7.84 -1.27 2.90
N PRO A 17 8.92 -2.01 3.19
CA PRO A 17 10.23 -1.46 3.51
C PRO A 17 10.90 -0.88 2.25
N ASN A 18 10.38 0.25 1.77
CA ASN A 18 10.93 1.14 0.74
C ASN A 18 11.74 0.45 -0.39
N ARG A 19 11.24 -0.65 -0.96
CA ARG A 19 11.88 -1.27 -2.12
C ARG A 19 11.50 -0.49 -3.38
N LYS A 20 12.52 -0.17 -4.18
CA LYS A 20 12.35 0.58 -5.44
C LYS A 20 11.68 -0.23 -6.56
N ASN A 21 11.37 -1.51 -6.35
CA ASN A 21 10.93 -2.44 -7.40
C ASN A 21 9.46 -2.87 -7.31
N ALA A 22 8.62 -2.15 -6.55
CA ALA A 22 7.19 -2.46 -6.43
C ALA A 22 6.30 -1.84 -7.53
N SER A 23 6.88 -1.24 -8.58
CA SER A 23 6.13 -0.56 -9.65
C SER A 23 5.12 -1.47 -10.35
N GLY A 24 5.50 -2.73 -10.62
CA GLY A 24 4.60 -3.71 -11.24
C GLY A 24 3.35 -4.00 -10.41
N PHE A 25 3.50 -4.12 -9.10
CA PHE A 25 2.37 -4.32 -8.17
C PHE A 25 1.39 -3.14 -8.22
N PHE A 26 1.89 -1.90 -8.24
CA PHE A 26 1.03 -0.71 -8.30
C PHE A 26 0.35 -0.52 -9.66
N ILE A 27 0.99 -0.95 -10.75
CA ILE A 27 0.37 -0.99 -12.08
C ILE A 27 -0.79 -1.98 -12.05
N GLU A 28 -0.55 -3.21 -11.56
CA GLU A 28 -1.57 -4.26 -11.49
C GLU A 28 -2.77 -3.84 -10.61
N LEU A 29 -2.54 -3.15 -9.49
CA LEU A 29 -3.63 -2.58 -8.68
C LEU A 29 -4.54 -1.65 -9.49
N ARG A 30 -3.95 -0.71 -10.25
CA ARG A 30 -4.71 0.26 -11.05
C ARG A 30 -5.47 -0.41 -12.17
N GLU A 31 -4.84 -1.34 -12.88
CA GLU A 31 -5.49 -2.14 -13.93
C GLU A 31 -6.68 -2.95 -13.40
N ASN A 32 -6.66 -3.28 -12.11
CA ASN A 32 -7.75 -3.95 -11.43
C ASN A 32 -8.75 -3.01 -10.75
N GLY A 33 -8.74 -1.71 -11.03
CA GLY A 33 -9.75 -0.76 -10.54
C GLY A 33 -9.52 -0.27 -9.10
N PHE A 34 -8.32 -0.46 -8.56
CA PHE A 34 -7.94 0.10 -7.26
C PHE A 34 -7.24 1.45 -7.40
N THR A 35 -7.43 2.31 -6.42
CA THR A 35 -6.58 3.48 -6.17
C THR A 35 -5.79 3.27 -4.90
N PHE A 36 -4.68 3.99 -4.78
CA PHE A 36 -3.88 3.97 -3.58
C PHE A 36 -3.31 5.33 -3.25
N GLU A 37 -3.19 5.61 -1.96
CA GLU A 37 -2.49 6.76 -1.40
C GLU A 37 -1.24 6.25 -0.68
N LYS A 38 -0.13 6.97 -0.83
CA LYS A 38 1.13 6.67 -0.16
C LYS A 38 1.37 7.70 0.95
N SER A 39 1.70 7.22 2.14
CA SER A 39 2.24 8.04 3.22
C SER A 39 3.59 7.49 3.65
N THR A 40 4.57 8.37 3.87
CA THR A 40 5.89 7.97 4.37
C THR A 40 6.04 8.44 5.80
N CYS A 41 6.35 7.53 6.71
CA CYS A 41 6.58 7.85 8.12
C CYS A 41 8.00 7.43 8.54
N SER A 42 8.56 8.19 9.49
CA SER A 42 9.81 7.81 10.17
C SER A 42 9.46 7.07 11.45
N ILE A 43 9.99 5.87 11.61
CA ILE A 43 9.87 5.08 12.84
C ILE A 43 11.23 4.89 13.48
N SER A 44 11.25 4.75 14.80
CA SER A 44 12.43 4.33 15.54
C SER A 44 12.30 2.84 15.88
N LEU A 45 13.19 2.01 15.35
CA LEU A 45 13.29 0.59 15.68
C LEU A 45 14.74 0.32 16.11
N ASP A 46 14.96 -0.29 17.27
CA ASP A 46 16.29 -0.64 17.79
C ASP A 46 17.29 0.53 17.79
N ASN A 47 16.86 1.71 18.26
CA ASN A 47 17.65 2.96 18.26
C ASN A 47 18.09 3.44 16.86
N ARG A 48 17.49 2.93 15.78
CA ARG A 48 17.71 3.38 14.42
C ARG A 48 16.45 4.01 13.85
N LYS A 49 16.61 5.13 13.13
CA LYS A 49 15.52 5.75 12.37
C LYS A 49 15.40 5.07 11.01
N SER A 50 14.22 4.53 10.73
CA SER A 50 13.88 3.90 9.45
C SER A 50 12.68 4.60 8.84
N GLN A 51 12.63 4.65 7.50
CA GLN A 51 11.46 5.14 6.78
C GLN A 51 10.62 3.96 6.32
N ILE A 52 9.32 4.03 6.58
CA ILE A 52 8.34 3.06 6.08
C ILE A 52 7.36 3.80 5.17
N ASN A 53 7.00 3.14 4.07
CA ASN A 53 5.90 3.57 3.24
C ASN A 53 4.65 2.77 3.61
N LEU A 54 3.57 3.49 3.90
CA LEU A 54 2.24 2.96 4.09
C LEU A 54 1.42 3.26 2.86
N TYR A 55 0.71 2.25 2.36
CA TYR A 55 -0.18 2.38 1.22
C TYR A 55 -1.60 2.04 1.66
N THR A 56 -2.50 3.00 1.47
CA THR A 56 -3.93 2.85 1.70
C THR A 56 -4.57 2.56 0.35
N ILE A 57 -5.16 1.38 0.19
CA ILE A 57 -5.72 0.92 -1.08
C ILE A 57 -7.24 0.83 -0.95
N ARG A 58 -7.95 1.38 -1.94
CA ARG A 58 -9.41 1.39 -2.04
C ARG A 58 -9.86 0.91 -3.41
N TRP A 59 -10.98 0.21 -3.45
CA TRP A 59 -11.64 -0.13 -4.71
C TRP A 59 -12.50 1.08 -5.14
N VAL A 60 -12.46 1.44 -6.43
CA VAL A 60 -13.13 2.67 -6.94
C VAL A 60 -14.16 2.34 -8.02
N THR A 61 -14.58 1.06 -8.12
CA THR A 61 -15.56 0.60 -9.11
C THR A 61 -16.84 0.16 -8.43
#